data_AF-A0A530B1Z4-F1
#
_entry.id   AF-A0A530B1Z4-F1
#
_cell.length_a   1.000
_cell.length_b   1.000
_cell.length_c   1.000
_cell.angle_alpha   90.00
_cell.angle_beta   90.00
_cell.angle_gamma   90.00
#
_symmetry.space_group_name_H-M   'P 1'
#
loop_
_entity.id
_entity.type
_entity.pdbx_description
1 polymer ?
#
loop_
_entity_poly.entity_id
_entity_poly.type
_entity_poly.pdbx_seq_one_letter_code
_entity_poly.pdbx_strand_id
1 'polypeptide(L)'
;VEQMKAERPSEGAQTSRSDIPPEIAEQAIREHVDRHYRETLDQPVKMLGNKTPRQAAKTAAGRQKVADWLKYMENQTAKRPDPTDPLATYSFEWMWKELGVHDLRR
;
A
#
# COMPACT_ATOMS: atom_id res chain seq x y z
N VAL A 1 -66.48 10.94 14.70
CA VAL A 1 -65.53 11.48 13.70
C VAL A 1 -64.25 11.84 14.46
N GLU A 2 -63.04 11.39 14.16
CA GLU A 2 -62.50 10.49 13.14
C GLU A 2 -61.07 10.13 13.62
N GLN A 3 -60.77 8.84 13.80
CA GLN A 3 -59.39 8.34 13.90
C GLN A 3 -58.95 7.98 12.48
N MET A 4 -57.84 8.52 11.96
CA MET A 4 -57.11 7.93 10.83
C MET A 4 -55.62 8.31 10.83
N LYS A 5 -54.77 7.27 10.88
CA LYS A 5 -53.52 7.00 10.13
C LYS A 5 -52.40 8.06 10.09
N ALA A 6 -51.12 7.73 9.95
CA ALA A 6 -50.27 6.55 10.09
C ALA A 6 -48.88 7.07 9.71
N GLU A 7 -47.86 6.60 10.43
CA GLU A 7 -46.48 6.35 9.99
C GLU A 7 -46.01 7.04 8.69
N ARG A 8 -45.05 7.96 8.82
CA ARG A 8 -44.13 8.26 7.73
C ARG A 8 -42.78 7.61 8.06
N PRO A 9 -42.32 6.65 7.25
CA PRO A 9 -41.13 5.88 7.53
C PRO A 9 -39.90 6.78 7.49
N SER A 10 -39.04 6.56 8.47
CA SER A 10 -37.64 6.97 8.42
C SER A 10 -36.96 6.04 7.42
N GLU A 11 -36.84 6.45 6.16
CA GLU A 11 -36.11 5.64 5.18
C GLU A 11 -35.44 6.52 4.13
N GLY A 12 -34.13 6.33 3.98
CA GLY A 12 -33.27 7.15 3.14
C GLY A 12 -31.93 7.55 3.77
N ALA A 13 -31.56 6.97 4.91
CA ALA A 13 -30.14 6.74 5.14
C ALA A 13 -29.66 5.77 4.03
N GLN A 14 -28.51 6.10 3.43
CA GLN A 14 -27.61 5.17 2.75
C GLN A 14 -27.84 4.87 1.25
N THR A 15 -27.59 5.83 0.34
CA THR A 15 -27.10 5.48 -1.01
C THR A 15 -26.24 6.60 -1.61
N SER A 16 -25.06 6.84 -1.06
CA SER A 16 -23.97 7.44 -1.84
C SER A 16 -22.62 6.89 -1.40
N ARG A 17 -22.57 5.59 -1.10
CA ARG A 17 -21.31 4.88 -0.93
C ARG A 17 -20.96 4.25 -2.28
N SER A 18 -20.20 5.02 -3.05
CA SER A 18 -19.37 4.59 -4.19
C SER A 18 -20.08 4.30 -5.51
N ASP A 19 -20.17 5.32 -6.37
CA ASP A 19 -20.45 5.22 -7.82
C ASP A 19 -19.14 5.10 -8.63
N ILE A 20 -18.09 4.53 -8.02
CA ILE A 20 -16.78 4.38 -8.67
C ILE A 20 -16.66 2.92 -9.11
N PRO A 21 -16.47 2.63 -10.42
CA PRO A 21 -16.20 1.28 -10.89
C PRO A 21 -15.02 0.67 -10.13
N PRO A 22 -15.09 -0.63 -9.78
CA PRO A 22 -14.07 -1.28 -8.96
C PRO A 22 -12.67 -1.18 -9.59
N GLU A 23 -12.56 -1.15 -10.92
CA GLU A 23 -11.29 -0.97 -11.62
C GLU A 23 -10.68 0.42 -11.39
N ILE A 24 -11.50 1.46 -11.35
CA ILE A 24 -11.06 2.84 -11.08
C ILE A 24 -10.63 2.99 -9.63
N ALA A 25 -11.35 2.35 -8.70
CA ALA A 25 -10.95 2.28 -7.31
C ALA A 25 -9.61 1.54 -7.14
N GLU A 26 -9.42 0.41 -7.82
CA GLU A 26 -8.16 -0.35 -7.78
C GLU A 26 -6.98 0.45 -8.35
N GLN A 27 -7.17 1.14 -9.48
CA GLN A 27 -6.13 1.99 -10.07
C GLN A 27 -5.74 3.14 -9.15
N ALA A 28 -6.72 3.84 -8.58
CA ALA A 28 -6.47 4.92 -7.63
C ALA A 28 -5.73 4.42 -6.37
N ILE A 29 -6.07 3.22 -5.89
CA ILE A 29 -5.36 2.57 -4.78
C ILE A 29 -3.92 2.25 -5.18
N ARG A 30 -3.68 1.64 -6.35
CA ARG A 30 -2.32 1.33 -6.83
C ARG A 30 -1.46 2.59 -6.93
N GLU A 31 -1.98 3.66 -7.50
CA GLU A 31 -1.26 4.94 -7.58
C GLU A 31 -0.96 5.53 -6.20
N HIS A 32 -1.91 5.44 -5.28
CA HIS A 32 -1.70 5.88 -3.90
C HIS A 32 -0.59 5.08 -3.22
N VAL A 33 -0.62 3.75 -3.35
CA VAL A 33 0.39 2.84 -2.80
C VAL A 33 1.77 3.10 -3.42
N ASP A 34 1.85 3.29 -4.73
CA ASP A 34 3.10 3.63 -5.41
C ASP A 34 3.68 4.95 -4.91
N ARG A 35 2.86 6.00 -4.76
CA ARG A 35 3.32 7.27 -4.17
C ARG A 35 3.81 7.08 -2.74
N HIS A 36 3.05 6.36 -1.91
CA HIS A 36 3.43 6.10 -0.52
C HIS A 36 4.79 5.39 -0.40
N TYR A 37 5.04 4.37 -1.21
CA TYR A 37 6.31 3.68 -1.19
C TYR A 37 7.45 4.49 -1.83
N ARG A 38 7.17 5.34 -2.83
CA ARG A 38 8.17 6.29 -3.35
C ARG A 38 8.62 7.26 -2.26
N GLU A 39 7.68 7.84 -1.52
CA GLU A 39 7.99 8.71 -0.37
C GLU A 39 8.82 7.95 0.67
N THR A 40 8.51 6.68 0.93
CA THR A 40 9.29 5.84 1.85
C THR A 40 10.77 5.71 1.43
N LEU A 41 11.09 5.74 0.13
CA LEU A 41 12.47 5.71 -0.36
C LEU A 41 13.28 6.96 0.02
N ASP A 42 12.59 8.04 0.33
CA ASP A 42 13.15 9.33 0.71
C ASP A 42 13.06 9.59 2.23
N GLN A 43 12.49 8.65 3.00
CA GLN A 43 12.41 8.72 4.46
C GLN A 43 13.51 7.89 5.15
N PRO A 44 14.02 8.33 6.32
CA PRO A 44 14.95 7.54 7.12
C PRO A 44 14.33 6.24 7.63
N VAL A 45 15.03 5.12 7.43
CA VAL A 45 14.59 3.80 7.90
C VAL A 45 15.53 3.30 8.99
N LYS A 46 14.98 2.93 10.16
CA LYS A 46 15.75 2.43 11.31
C LYS A 46 16.62 1.21 10.95
N MET A 47 16.06 0.25 10.21
CA MET A 47 16.80 -0.94 9.75
C MET A 47 18.01 -0.60 8.84
N LEU A 48 18.00 0.57 8.21
CA LEU A 48 19.10 1.05 7.36
C LEU A 48 20.06 1.99 8.12
N GLY A 49 19.99 2.02 9.45
CA GLY A 49 20.81 2.88 10.29
C GLY A 49 20.41 4.35 10.19
N ASN A 50 19.10 4.64 10.14
CA ASN A 50 18.51 5.97 9.99
C ASN A 50 18.95 6.70 8.70
N LYS A 51 19.31 5.94 7.66
CA LYS A 51 19.51 6.45 6.30
C LYS A 51 18.26 6.20 5.47
N THR A 52 18.07 6.99 4.41
CA THR A 52 17.05 6.67 3.42
C THR A 52 17.48 5.46 2.60
N PRO A 53 16.53 4.66 2.06
CA PRO A 53 16.85 3.57 1.12
C PRO A 53 17.75 4.01 -0.03
N ARG A 54 17.47 5.17 -0.65
CA ARG A 54 18.32 5.73 -1.72
C ARG A 54 19.74 6.04 -1.26
N GLN A 55 19.90 6.54 -0.03
CA GLN A 55 21.23 6.81 0.53
C GLN A 55 21.99 5.52 0.86
N ALA A 56 21.31 4.53 1.45
CA ALA A 56 21.92 3.26 1.81
C ALA A 56 22.40 2.49 0.58
N ALA A 57 21.63 2.50 -0.51
CA ALA A 57 21.95 1.81 -1.75
C ALA A 57 23.25 2.28 -2.44
N LYS A 58 23.85 3.41 -2.03
CA LYS A 58 25.09 3.95 -2.63
C LYS A 58 26.36 3.19 -2.27
N THR A 59 26.31 2.23 -1.34
CA THR A 59 27.47 1.47 -0.88
C THR A 59 27.21 -0.03 -0.97
N ALA A 60 28.24 -0.85 -1.21
CA ALA A 60 28.07 -2.31 -1.30
C ALA A 60 27.41 -2.91 -0.04
N ALA A 61 27.89 -2.52 1.15
CA ALA A 61 27.29 -2.96 2.41
C ALA A 61 25.86 -2.44 2.60
N GLY A 62 25.57 -1.22 2.16
CA GLY A 62 24.23 -0.65 2.25
C GLY A 62 23.24 -1.26 1.26
N ARG A 63 23.69 -1.66 0.05
CA ARG A 63 22.89 -2.43 -0.91
C ARG A 63 22.38 -3.74 -0.31
N GLN A 64 23.23 -4.47 0.42
CA GLN A 64 22.83 -5.69 1.11
C GLN A 64 21.74 -5.41 2.17
N LYS A 65 21.91 -4.36 2.98
CA LYS A 65 20.88 -3.97 3.97
C LYS A 65 19.56 -3.55 3.33
N VAL A 66 19.61 -2.85 2.21
CA VAL A 66 18.42 -2.48 1.45
C VAL A 66 17.71 -3.72 0.91
N ALA A 67 18.45 -4.70 0.38
CA ALA A 67 17.87 -5.96 -0.06
C ALA A 67 17.18 -6.72 1.09
N ASP A 68 17.82 -6.82 2.25
CA ASP A 68 17.24 -7.46 3.43
C ASP A 68 15.98 -6.72 3.92
N TRP A 69 15.99 -5.38 3.86
CA TRP A 69 14.83 -4.56 4.18
C TRP A 69 13.65 -4.75 3.22
N LEU A 70 13.91 -4.80 1.90
CA LEU A 70 12.87 -5.07 0.91
C LEU A 70 12.28 -6.47 1.07
N LYS A 71 13.11 -7.50 1.34
CA LYS A 71 12.64 -8.86 1.67
C LYS A 71 11.75 -8.86 2.90
N TYR A 72 12.12 -8.11 3.95
CA TYR A 72 11.29 -7.95 5.13
C TYR A 72 9.92 -7.34 4.78
N MET A 73 9.88 -6.29 3.95
CA MET A 73 8.62 -5.69 3.50
C MET A 73 7.74 -6.67 2.71
N GLU A 74 8.31 -7.36 1.72
CA GLU A 74 7.59 -8.36 0.91
C GLU A 74 7.00 -9.47 1.80
N ASN A 75 7.78 -9.98 2.76
CA ASN A 75 7.33 -11.00 3.69
C ASN A 75 6.22 -10.52 4.63
N GLN A 76 6.27 -9.28 5.10
CA GLN A 76 5.22 -8.71 5.96
C GLN A 76 3.91 -8.49 5.21
N THR A 77 4.00 -8.10 3.93
CA THR A 77 2.82 -7.95 3.08
C THR A 77 2.21 -9.31 2.71
N ALA A 78 3.04 -10.31 2.39
CA ALA A 78 2.57 -11.66 2.06
C ALA A 78 1.89 -12.39 3.23
N LYS A 79 2.21 -12.02 4.47
CA LYS A 79 1.60 -12.59 5.69
C LYS A 79 0.26 -11.98 6.05
N ARG A 80 -0.23 -10.99 5.31
CA ARG A 80 -1.53 -10.37 5.60
C ARG A 80 -2.66 -11.36 5.28
N PRO A 81 -3.59 -11.59 6.23
CA PRO A 81 -4.60 -12.64 6.09
C PRO A 81 -5.78 -12.26 5.19
N ASP A 82 -5.90 -11.00 4.79
CA ASP A 82 -7.06 -10.49 4.07
C ASP A 82 -6.81 -10.51 2.55
N PRO A 83 -7.47 -11.40 1.77
CA PRO A 83 -7.35 -11.45 0.33
C PRO A 83 -7.99 -10.24 -0.38
N THR A 84 -8.76 -9.41 0.35
CA THR A 84 -9.30 -8.15 -0.15
C THR A 84 -8.36 -6.96 0.09
N ASP A 85 -7.24 -7.16 0.79
CA ASP A 85 -6.21 -6.13 0.94
C ASP A 85 -5.58 -5.87 -0.44
N PRO A 86 -5.65 -4.63 -0.96
CA PRO A 86 -5.03 -4.26 -2.24
C PRO A 86 -3.50 -4.50 -2.27
N LEU A 87 -2.88 -4.63 -1.10
CA LEU A 87 -1.46 -4.95 -0.97
C LEU A 87 -1.16 -6.44 -1.10
N ALA A 88 -2.15 -7.34 -1.01
CA ALA A 88 -1.94 -8.78 -1.11
C ALA A 88 -1.33 -9.20 -2.47
N THR A 89 -1.66 -8.47 -3.54
CA THR A 89 -1.12 -8.71 -4.90
C THR A 89 -0.09 -7.64 -5.33
N TYR A 90 0.33 -6.77 -4.42
CA TYR A 90 1.24 -5.67 -4.76
C TYR A 90 2.68 -6.16 -4.94
N SER A 91 3.31 -5.77 -6.05
CA SER A 91 4.70 -6.13 -6.34
C SER A 91 5.67 -5.03 -5.95
N PHE A 92 6.64 -5.37 -5.11
CA PHE A 92 7.74 -4.49 -4.72
C PHE A 92 8.88 -4.47 -5.75
N GLU A 93 8.76 -5.19 -6.87
CA GLU A 93 9.82 -5.33 -7.87
C GLU A 93 10.36 -3.99 -8.39
N TRP A 94 9.51 -2.99 -8.55
CA TRP A 94 9.93 -1.68 -9.00
C TRP A 94 10.89 -1.01 -8.01
N MET A 95 10.73 -1.21 -6.70
CA MET A 95 11.64 -0.67 -5.68
C MET A 95 13.02 -1.32 -5.78
N TRP A 96 13.06 -2.63 -6.03
CA TRP A 96 14.31 -3.35 -6.27
C TRP A 96 15.08 -2.79 -7.47
N LYS A 97 14.37 -2.51 -8.57
CA LYS A 97 14.93 -1.90 -9.79
C LYS A 97 15.38 -0.46 -9.55
N GLU A 98 14.53 0.36 -8.92
CA GLU A 98 14.78 1.77 -8.66
C GLU A 98 15.98 1.99 -7.72
N LEU A 99 16.18 1.09 -6.75
CA LEU A 99 17.29 1.15 -5.80
C LEU A 99 18.57 0.45 -6.32
N GLY A 100 18.54 -0.15 -7.52
CA GLY A 100 19.72 -0.80 -8.11
C GLY A 100 20.18 -2.04 -7.32
N VAL A 101 19.25 -2.76 -6.70
CA VAL A 101 19.52 -3.97 -5.88
C VAL A 101 18.78 -5.20 -6.39
N HIS A 102 18.19 -5.14 -7.58
CA HIS A 102 17.43 -6.24 -8.17
C HIS A 102 18.26 -7.53 -8.36
N ASP A 103 19.57 -7.42 -8.56
CA ASP A 103 20.53 -8.52 -8.61
C ASP A 103 20.64 -9.31 -7.28
N LEU A 104 20.23 -8.70 -6.16
CA LEU A 104 20.21 -9.29 -4.82
C LEU A 104 18.85 -9.93 -4.46
N ARG A 105 17.85 -9.81 -5.35
CA ARG A 105 16.53 -10.42 -5.19
C ARG A 105 16.61 -11.91 -5.55
N ARG A 106 16.97 -12.72 -4.57
CA ARG A 106 17.06 -14.19 -4.64
C ARG A 106 16.34 -14.81 -3.46
#